data_AF-A0A1M2VNY4-F1
#
_entry.id   AF-A0A1M2VNY4-F1
#
_cell.length_a   1.000
_cell.length_b   1.000
_cell.length_c   1.000
_cell.angle_alpha   90.00
_cell.angle_beta   90.00
_cell.angle_gamma   90.00
#
_symmetry.space_group_name_H-M   'P 1'
#
loop_
_entity.id
_entity.type
_entity.pdbx_description
1 polymer ?
#
loop_
_entity_poly.entity_id
_entity_poly.type
_entity_poly.pdbx_seq_one_letter_code
_entity_poly.pdbx_strand_id
1 'polypeptide(L)'
;MSPSTKPQAVETFHLGSFVLPRLFTGLWQLSSNSWGSAPAAKIRRQMADYAENGYTAFDMFHWQNYDDPGYLTALHHLQDLQHEGKITLIGLCNFDSLRTNEICEELGPGGVVSNQVQFSLVDIRPLYGMAEVCMKHNVKLLTYGTMCGGFLSDAWLGREEPDLYSGSLTPSQRKYLDMIVKAWGDWPLFQALLVVLRSIADKYEGMNIANIATRWVLDHPFVGAVIVLGWVSPNTPTTIGRSMGSD
;
A
#
# COMPACT_ATOMS: atom_id res chain seq x y z
N MET A 1 -7.03 23.92 33.59
CA MET A 1 -6.64 24.37 32.24
C MET A 1 -6.45 23.13 31.39
N SER A 2 -7.35 22.87 30.45
CA SER A 2 -7.21 21.74 29.52
C SER A 2 -6.01 22.00 28.60
N PRO A 3 -5.15 21.01 28.30
CA PRO A 3 -4.06 21.21 27.37
C PRO A 3 -4.66 21.52 26.00
N SER A 4 -4.34 22.69 25.46
CA SER A 4 -4.56 23.02 24.06
C SER A 4 -3.67 22.12 23.21
N THR A 5 -4.17 20.96 22.79
CA THR A 5 -3.53 20.16 21.74
C THR A 5 -3.54 20.96 20.45
N LYS A 6 -2.39 21.54 20.09
CA LYS A 6 -2.20 22.08 18.74
C LYS A 6 -2.48 20.93 17.76
N PRO A 7 -3.25 21.15 16.68
CA PRO A 7 -3.40 20.15 15.64
C PRO A 7 -2.01 19.79 15.13
N GLN A 8 -1.60 18.54 15.30
CA GLN A 8 -0.34 18.06 14.76
C GLN A 8 -0.48 18.09 13.23
N ALA A 9 0.44 18.76 12.54
CA ALA A 9 0.40 18.85 11.09
C ALA A 9 0.47 17.43 10.50
N VAL A 10 -0.47 17.11 9.61
CA VAL A 10 -0.49 15.82 8.91
C VAL A 10 0.73 15.77 7.99
N GLU A 11 1.54 14.72 8.12
CA GLU A 11 2.71 14.53 7.25
C GLU A 11 2.24 14.21 5.83
N THR A 12 2.80 14.90 4.84
CA THR A 12 2.41 14.79 3.43
C THR A 12 3.60 14.46 2.54
N PHE A 13 3.32 14.01 1.32
CA PHE A 13 4.31 13.84 0.27
C PHE A 13 3.74 14.29 -1.08
N HIS A 14 4.61 14.56 -2.04
CA HIS A 14 4.23 14.87 -3.40
C HIS A 14 4.12 13.60 -4.24
N LEU A 15 3.03 13.46 -4.99
CA LEU A 15 2.84 12.44 -6.01
C LEU A 15 2.38 13.14 -7.29
N GLY A 16 3.30 13.35 -8.24
CA GLY A 16 3.06 14.25 -9.37
C GLY A 16 2.71 15.66 -8.89
N SER A 17 1.58 16.20 -9.36
CA SER A 17 1.07 17.52 -8.96
C SER A 17 0.29 17.50 -7.63
N PHE A 18 0.05 16.33 -7.03
CA PHE A 18 -0.76 16.19 -5.83
C PHE A 18 0.09 16.23 -4.56
N VAL A 19 -0.47 16.81 -3.50
CA VAL A 19 0.04 16.71 -2.13
C VAL A 19 -0.89 15.76 -1.37
N LEU A 20 -0.36 14.60 -0.98
CA LEU A 20 -1.13 13.51 -0.38
C LEU A 20 -0.66 13.25 1.06
N PRO A 21 -1.55 12.84 1.99
CA PRO A 21 -1.13 12.42 3.32
C PRO A 21 -0.30 11.14 3.24
N ARG A 22 0.63 10.94 4.18
CA ARG A 22 1.45 9.71 4.23
C ARG A 22 0.72 8.51 4.86
N LEU A 23 -0.52 8.69 5.32
CA LEU A 23 -1.39 7.64 5.82
C LEU A 23 -2.69 7.62 5.04
N PHE A 24 -2.98 6.50 4.39
CA PHE A 24 -4.23 6.25 3.68
C PHE A 24 -5.09 5.26 4.45
N THR A 25 -6.39 5.48 4.48
CA THR A 25 -7.36 4.62 5.17
C THR A 25 -8.47 4.22 4.19
N GLY A 26 -8.84 2.94 4.16
CA GLY A 26 -10.01 2.50 3.40
C GLY A 26 -9.81 2.35 1.89
N LEU A 27 -8.58 2.44 1.38
CA LEU A 27 -8.26 2.13 -0.01
C LEU A 27 -7.99 0.62 -0.16
N TRP A 28 -8.98 -0.13 -0.67
CA TRP A 28 -8.81 -1.53 -1.04
C TRP A 28 -8.68 -1.67 -2.56
N GLN A 29 -7.87 -2.62 -3.03
CA GLN A 29 -7.73 -2.88 -4.46
C GLN A 29 -9.06 -3.30 -5.10
N LEU A 30 -9.48 -2.62 -6.17
CA LEU A 30 -10.65 -3.01 -6.95
C LEU A 30 -10.34 -4.14 -7.96
N SER A 31 -9.07 -4.54 -8.09
CA SER A 31 -8.62 -5.61 -8.99
C SER A 31 -8.43 -6.94 -8.24
N SER A 32 -9.02 -8.01 -8.77
CA SER A 32 -8.87 -9.39 -8.30
C SER A 32 -8.91 -10.36 -9.49
N ASN A 33 -8.25 -11.51 -9.38
CA ASN A 33 -8.29 -12.61 -10.35
C ASN A 33 -9.70 -13.14 -10.62
N SER A 34 -10.67 -12.78 -9.78
CA SER A 34 -12.10 -13.07 -9.96
C SER A 34 -12.70 -12.43 -11.23
N TRP A 35 -12.04 -11.45 -11.85
CA TRP A 35 -12.65 -10.60 -12.88
C TRP A 35 -12.15 -10.83 -14.32
N GLY A 36 -11.13 -11.67 -14.53
CA GLY A 36 -10.60 -12.00 -15.86
C GLY A 36 -9.88 -10.84 -16.57
N SER A 37 -9.61 -11.00 -17.87
CA SER A 37 -9.06 -9.94 -18.74
C SER A 37 -10.17 -9.28 -19.59
N ALA A 38 -9.99 -8.00 -19.95
CA ALA A 38 -10.96 -7.24 -20.73
C ALA A 38 -10.35 -6.68 -22.03
N PRO A 39 -11.10 -6.64 -23.15
CA PRO A 39 -10.63 -5.98 -24.38
C PRO A 39 -10.36 -4.49 -24.17
N ALA A 40 -9.38 -3.92 -24.88
CA ALA A 40 -8.97 -2.52 -24.74
C ALA A 40 -10.13 -1.51 -24.88
N ALA A 41 -11.06 -1.75 -25.81
CA ALA A 41 -12.25 -0.91 -25.97
C ALA A 41 -13.16 -0.90 -24.72
N LYS A 42 -13.27 -2.03 -24.03
CA LYS A 42 -14.04 -2.16 -22.78
C LYS A 42 -13.33 -1.46 -21.63
N ILE A 43 -12.00 -1.61 -21.53
CA ILE A 43 -11.18 -0.91 -20.53
C ILE A 43 -11.33 0.61 -20.72
N ARG A 44 -11.14 1.11 -21.94
CA ARG A 44 -11.27 2.54 -22.26
C ARG A 44 -12.65 3.08 -21.90
N ARG A 45 -13.73 2.34 -22.18
CA ARG A 45 -15.10 2.74 -21.80
C ARG A 45 -15.29 2.81 -20.29
N GLN A 46 -14.90 1.78 -19.55
CA GLN A 46 -15.05 1.77 -18.09
C GLN A 46 -14.19 2.87 -17.42
N MET A 47 -12.98 3.09 -17.91
CA MET A 47 -12.13 4.18 -17.42
C MET A 47 -12.72 5.56 -17.73
N ALA A 48 -13.36 5.72 -18.89
CA ALA A 48 -14.08 6.96 -19.22
C ALA A 48 -15.24 7.20 -18.24
N ASP A 49 -16.03 6.18 -17.91
CA ASP A 49 -17.11 6.30 -16.92
C ASP A 49 -16.57 6.79 -15.56
N TYR A 50 -15.44 6.26 -15.08
CA TYR A 50 -14.80 6.73 -13.85
C TYR A 50 -14.28 8.17 -13.96
N ALA A 51 -13.65 8.52 -15.07
CA ALA A 51 -13.13 9.87 -15.32
C ALA A 51 -14.27 10.91 -15.38
N GLU A 52 -15.40 10.59 -16.02
CA GLU A 52 -16.61 11.43 -16.06
C GLU A 52 -17.19 11.68 -14.66
N ASN A 53 -17.01 10.72 -13.73
CA ASN A 53 -17.40 10.85 -12.33
C ASN A 53 -16.32 11.51 -11.45
N GLY A 54 -15.26 12.08 -12.04
CA GLY A 54 -14.21 12.83 -11.35
C GLY A 54 -13.07 11.97 -10.78
N TYR A 55 -13.04 10.67 -11.05
CA TYR A 55 -11.94 9.78 -10.66
C TYR A 55 -10.88 9.73 -11.77
N THR A 56 -10.00 10.72 -11.79
CA THR A 56 -9.00 10.88 -12.87
C THR A 56 -7.61 10.35 -12.51
N ALA A 57 -7.44 9.78 -11.31
CA ALA A 57 -6.21 9.14 -10.87
C ALA A 57 -6.42 7.62 -10.75
N PHE A 58 -5.61 6.83 -11.46
CA PHE A 58 -5.68 5.37 -11.46
C PHE A 58 -4.37 4.80 -10.92
N ASP A 59 -4.40 4.31 -9.68
CA ASP A 59 -3.21 3.93 -8.91
C ASP A 59 -3.06 2.40 -8.72
N MET A 60 -3.55 1.58 -9.66
CA MET A 60 -3.59 0.13 -9.44
C MET A 60 -3.51 -0.69 -10.74
N PHE A 61 -2.63 -0.32 -11.67
CA PHE A 61 -2.36 -1.18 -12.82
C PHE A 61 -1.68 -2.47 -12.35
N HIS A 62 -2.41 -3.58 -12.44
CA HIS A 62 -1.94 -4.90 -12.01
C HIS A 62 -1.80 -5.82 -13.21
N TRP A 63 -0.77 -6.68 -13.17
CA TRP A 63 -0.57 -7.71 -14.16
C TRP A 63 -0.21 -9.03 -13.49
N GLN A 64 -0.86 -10.11 -13.94
CA GLN A 64 -0.80 -11.41 -13.28
C GLN A 64 0.32 -12.32 -13.79
N ASN A 65 0.77 -12.14 -15.04
CA ASN A 65 1.72 -13.03 -15.69
C ASN A 65 2.80 -12.26 -16.44
N TYR A 66 4.01 -12.22 -15.90
CA TYR A 66 5.13 -11.52 -16.54
C TYR A 66 5.71 -12.23 -17.76
N ASP A 67 5.30 -13.48 -18.04
CA ASP A 67 5.65 -14.13 -19.31
C ASP A 67 4.83 -13.56 -20.49
N ASP A 68 3.72 -12.87 -20.19
CA ASP A 68 2.94 -12.12 -21.17
C ASP A 68 3.38 -10.64 -21.17
N PRO A 69 4.07 -10.15 -22.22
CA PRO A 69 4.53 -8.76 -22.31
C PRO A 69 3.40 -7.76 -22.59
N GLY A 70 2.15 -8.22 -22.72
CA GLY A 70 0.99 -7.38 -23.00
C GLY A 70 0.76 -6.23 -22.00
N TYR A 71 1.37 -6.30 -20.81
CA TYR A 71 1.34 -5.21 -19.84
C TYR A 71 1.95 -3.92 -20.37
N LEU A 72 3.01 -3.99 -21.20
CA LEU A 72 3.62 -2.82 -21.82
C LEU A 72 2.67 -2.16 -22.82
N THR A 73 2.00 -2.96 -23.65
CA THR A 73 0.99 -2.45 -24.60
C THR A 73 -0.17 -1.78 -23.86
N ALA A 74 -0.64 -2.39 -22.77
CA ALA A 74 -1.70 -1.81 -21.96
C ALA A 74 -1.26 -0.49 -21.29
N LEU A 75 -0.03 -0.43 -20.79
CA LEU A 75 0.55 0.79 -20.21
C LEU A 75 0.72 1.91 -21.23
N HIS A 76 1.15 1.61 -22.45
CA HIS A 76 1.18 2.59 -23.55
C HIS A 76 -0.21 3.17 -23.82
N HIS A 77 -1.27 2.35 -23.79
CA HIS A 77 -2.63 2.87 -23.91
C HIS A 77 -3.07 3.75 -22.73
N LEU A 78 -2.59 3.47 -21.51
CA LEU A 78 -2.84 4.35 -20.37
C LEU A 78 -2.08 5.66 -20.51
N GLN A 79 -0.86 5.62 -21.06
CA GLN A 79 -0.05 6.80 -21.34
C GLN A 79 -0.68 7.67 -22.44
N ASP A 80 -1.25 7.07 -23.49
CA ASP A 80 -2.06 7.80 -24.49
C ASP A 80 -3.20 8.56 -23.81
N LEU A 81 -3.95 7.91 -22.91
CA LEU A 81 -5.03 8.54 -22.15
C LEU A 81 -4.53 9.63 -21.20
N GLN A 82 -3.32 9.48 -20.66
CA GLN A 82 -2.66 10.51 -19.85
C GLN A 82 -2.31 11.74 -20.71
N HIS A 83 -1.73 11.55 -21.89
CA HIS A 83 -1.43 12.62 -22.84
C HIS A 83 -2.70 13.31 -23.38
N GLU A 84 -3.80 12.56 -23.54
CA GLU A 84 -5.12 13.10 -23.85
C GLU A 84 -5.77 13.85 -22.67
N GLY A 85 -5.16 13.87 -21.48
CA GLY A 85 -5.66 14.57 -20.30
C GLY A 85 -6.82 13.86 -19.57
N LYS A 86 -7.13 12.62 -19.94
CA LYS A 86 -8.21 11.82 -19.32
C LYS A 86 -7.77 11.17 -18.01
N ILE A 87 -6.47 10.88 -17.90
CA ILE A 87 -5.83 10.34 -16.70
C ILE A 87 -4.75 11.31 -16.26
N THR A 88 -4.64 11.57 -14.96
CA THR A 88 -3.60 12.46 -14.44
C THR A 88 -2.33 11.69 -14.08
N LEU A 89 -2.48 10.53 -13.43
CA LEU A 89 -1.37 9.72 -12.92
C LEU A 89 -1.59 8.23 -13.20
N ILE A 90 -0.50 7.52 -13.43
CA ILE A 90 -0.46 6.06 -13.58
C ILE A 90 0.35 5.48 -12.42
N GLY A 91 -0.27 4.57 -11.67
CA GLY A 91 0.37 3.77 -10.63
C GLY A 91 0.30 2.27 -10.93
N LEU A 92 1.34 1.55 -10.53
CA LEU A 92 1.44 0.10 -10.61
C LEU A 92 0.94 -0.56 -9.32
N CYS A 93 0.59 -1.85 -9.38
CA CYS A 93 0.25 -2.64 -8.20
C CYS A 93 0.86 -4.04 -8.29
N ASN A 94 1.66 -4.38 -7.26
CA ASN A 94 2.40 -5.63 -7.12
C ASN A 94 3.40 -5.90 -8.25
N PHE A 95 3.95 -4.85 -8.88
CA PHE A 95 5.05 -5.01 -9.83
C PHE A 95 6.39 -5.26 -9.11
N ASP A 96 7.18 -6.22 -9.58
CA ASP A 96 8.55 -6.44 -9.08
C ASP A 96 9.52 -5.35 -9.54
N SER A 97 10.74 -5.34 -9.00
CA SER A 97 11.74 -4.30 -9.29
C SER A 97 12.23 -4.33 -10.74
N LEU A 98 12.34 -5.52 -11.36
CA LEU A 98 12.81 -5.65 -12.74
C LEU A 98 11.79 -5.03 -13.70
N ARG A 99 10.52 -5.43 -13.56
CA ARG A 99 9.42 -4.94 -14.39
C ARG A 99 9.11 -3.48 -14.13
N THR A 100 9.19 -3.02 -12.88
CA THR A 100 9.03 -1.59 -12.57
C THR A 100 10.11 -0.76 -13.26
N ASN A 101 11.37 -1.21 -13.26
CA ASN A 101 12.44 -0.51 -13.96
C ASN A 101 12.23 -0.50 -15.48
N GLU A 102 11.87 -1.65 -16.07
CA GLU A 102 11.57 -1.80 -17.50
C GLU A 102 10.44 -0.85 -17.93
N ILE A 103 9.34 -0.81 -17.19
CA ILE A 103 8.21 0.09 -17.45
C ILE A 103 8.63 1.56 -17.38
N CYS A 104 9.42 1.94 -16.37
CA CYS A 104 9.86 3.32 -16.23
C CYS A 104 10.83 3.74 -17.34
N GLU A 105 11.69 2.83 -17.81
CA GLU A 105 12.58 3.07 -18.95
C GLU A 105 11.81 3.20 -20.27
N GLU A 106 10.77 2.38 -20.46
CA GLU A 106 9.93 2.37 -21.66
C GLU A 106 9.02 3.61 -21.76
N LEU A 107 8.30 3.95 -20.68
CA LEU A 107 7.36 5.08 -20.68
C LEU A 107 8.04 6.43 -20.46
N GLY A 108 9.27 6.42 -19.95
CA GLY A 108 10.04 7.61 -19.64
C GLY A 108 9.62 8.33 -18.35
N PRO A 109 10.28 9.46 -18.03
CA PRO A 109 10.08 10.18 -16.77
C PRO A 109 8.64 10.61 -16.55
N GLY A 110 8.07 10.25 -15.39
CA GLY A 110 6.69 10.60 -15.02
C GLY A 110 5.61 9.73 -15.66
N GLY A 111 5.98 8.74 -16.50
CA GLY A 111 5.04 7.77 -17.06
C GLY A 111 4.38 6.90 -15.99
N VAL A 112 5.12 6.52 -14.95
CA VAL A 112 4.60 5.91 -13.72
C VAL A 112 5.08 6.73 -12.52
N VAL A 113 4.22 6.93 -11.53
CA VAL A 113 4.54 7.73 -10.34
C VAL A 113 4.48 6.93 -9.03
N SER A 114 3.79 5.80 -9.02
CA SER A 114 3.62 4.97 -7.83
C SER A 114 3.66 3.47 -8.13
N ASN A 115 4.01 2.68 -7.12
CA ASN A 115 3.79 1.22 -7.12
C ASN A 115 3.26 0.79 -5.75
N GLN A 116 2.07 0.19 -5.74
CA GLN A 116 1.46 -0.33 -4.53
C GLN A 116 2.00 -1.74 -4.24
N VAL A 117 2.77 -1.89 -3.16
CA VAL A 117 3.45 -3.15 -2.82
C VAL A 117 3.35 -3.48 -1.33
N GLN A 118 3.54 -4.76 -0.99
CA GLN A 118 3.62 -5.17 0.41
C GLN A 118 4.96 -4.72 1.01
N PHE A 119 4.93 -4.05 2.16
CA PHE A 119 6.16 -3.68 2.89
C PHE A 119 5.91 -3.59 4.39
N SER A 120 6.70 -4.30 5.18
CA SER A 120 6.66 -4.29 6.65
C SER A 120 8.01 -4.69 7.25
N LEU A 121 8.11 -4.71 8.58
CA LEU A 121 9.27 -5.27 9.27
C LEU A 121 9.47 -6.78 9.04
N VAL A 122 8.41 -7.48 8.61
CA VAL A 122 8.43 -8.92 8.29
C VAL A 122 8.71 -9.12 6.79
N ASP A 123 8.11 -8.31 5.93
CA ASP A 123 8.33 -8.35 4.49
C ASP A 123 9.17 -7.16 4.04
N ILE A 124 10.49 -7.35 4.04
CA ILE A 124 11.47 -6.32 3.67
C ILE A 124 11.93 -6.41 2.22
N ARG A 125 11.27 -7.21 1.36
CA ARG A 125 11.65 -7.38 -0.05
C ARG A 125 11.84 -6.07 -0.82
N PRO A 126 11.05 -5.00 -0.59
CA PRO A 126 11.28 -3.72 -1.25
C PRO A 126 12.67 -3.10 -1.02
N LEU A 127 13.37 -3.47 0.06
CA LEU A 127 14.76 -3.03 0.29
C LEU A 127 15.76 -3.64 -0.70
N TYR A 128 15.41 -4.75 -1.35
CA TYR A 128 16.27 -5.48 -2.28
C TYR A 128 15.92 -5.14 -3.74
N GLY A 129 16.30 -3.93 -4.17
CA GLY A 129 16.20 -3.50 -5.57
C GLY A 129 15.04 -2.53 -5.85
N MET A 130 13.84 -2.75 -5.27
CA MET A 130 12.72 -1.84 -5.51
C MET A 130 13.00 -0.41 -5.02
N ALA A 131 13.66 -0.27 -3.86
CA ALA A 131 14.09 1.03 -3.34
C ALA A 131 14.96 1.81 -4.34
N GLU A 132 15.92 1.16 -4.98
CA GLU A 132 16.80 1.80 -5.96
C GLU A 132 16.03 2.24 -7.21
N VAL A 133 15.15 1.38 -7.72
CA VAL A 133 14.26 1.69 -8.86
C VAL A 133 13.37 2.90 -8.55
N CYS A 134 12.78 2.92 -7.35
CA CYS A 134 11.94 4.03 -6.90
C CYS A 134 12.72 5.35 -6.84
N MET A 135 13.94 5.33 -6.29
CA MET A 135 14.80 6.51 -6.21
C MET A 135 15.28 6.96 -7.60
N LYS A 136 15.63 6.03 -8.49
CA LYS A 136 16.07 6.31 -9.86
C LYS A 136 15.00 7.01 -10.71
N HIS A 137 13.76 6.53 -10.63
CA HIS A 137 12.66 6.99 -11.50
C HIS A 137 11.68 7.95 -10.81
N ASN A 138 11.98 8.35 -9.57
CA ASN A 138 11.09 9.15 -8.72
C ASN A 138 9.68 8.53 -8.55
N VAL A 139 9.63 7.21 -8.46
CA VAL A 139 8.41 6.44 -8.14
C VAL A 139 8.28 6.37 -6.61
N LYS A 140 7.05 6.48 -6.10
CA LYS A 140 6.75 6.31 -4.67
C LYS A 140 6.02 5.00 -4.39
N LEU A 141 6.45 4.30 -3.34
CA LEU A 141 5.73 3.12 -2.87
C LEU A 141 4.52 3.53 -2.02
N LEU A 142 3.38 2.92 -2.33
CA LEU A 142 2.17 3.00 -1.53
C LEU A 142 1.99 1.63 -0.87
N THR A 143 2.33 1.55 0.41
CA THR A 143 2.63 0.26 1.03
C THR A 143 1.42 -0.30 1.72
N TYR A 144 1.13 -1.58 1.51
CA TYR A 144 0.08 -2.31 2.24
C TYR A 144 0.70 -3.41 3.10
N GLY A 145 -0.10 -3.97 4.02
CA GLY A 145 0.36 -5.07 4.87
C GLY A 145 1.41 -4.67 5.92
N THR A 146 1.63 -3.36 6.11
CA THR A 146 2.60 -2.81 7.06
C THR A 146 2.43 -3.32 8.48
N MET A 147 1.19 -3.61 8.90
CA MET A 147 0.89 -4.16 10.22
C MET A 147 0.64 -5.68 10.23
N CYS A 148 0.92 -6.38 9.13
CA CYS A 148 0.70 -7.83 8.99
C CYS A 148 -0.72 -8.27 9.40
N GLY A 149 -1.77 -7.59 8.93
CA GLY A 149 -3.15 -7.93 9.30
C GLY A 149 -3.48 -7.69 10.79
N GLY A 150 -2.71 -6.82 11.45
CA GLY A 150 -2.87 -6.46 12.86
C GLY A 150 -1.93 -7.22 13.80
N PHE A 151 -1.15 -8.19 13.31
CA PHE A 151 -0.18 -8.92 14.15
C PHE A 151 0.91 -8.02 14.74
N LEU A 152 1.33 -6.97 14.03
CA LEU A 152 2.24 -5.95 14.58
C LEU A 152 1.45 -4.94 15.43
N SER A 153 0.91 -5.41 16.55
CA SER A 153 0.18 -4.57 17.53
C SER A 153 0.29 -5.12 18.94
N ASP A 154 0.00 -4.27 19.94
CA ASP A 154 0.02 -4.63 21.36
C ASP A 154 -0.94 -5.80 21.68
N ALA A 155 -2.01 -5.98 20.90
CA ALA A 155 -3.00 -7.03 21.12
C ALA A 155 -2.42 -8.45 20.99
N TRP A 156 -1.32 -8.59 20.24
CA TRP A 156 -0.64 -9.86 19.98
C TRP A 156 0.63 -10.08 20.81
N LEU A 157 1.07 -9.08 21.58
CA LEU A 157 2.24 -9.21 22.44
C LEU A 157 1.97 -10.22 23.58
N GLY A 158 2.87 -11.19 23.73
CA GLY A 158 2.78 -12.25 24.74
C GLY A 158 1.69 -13.28 24.48
N ARG A 159 1.06 -13.29 23.30
CA ARG A 159 0.06 -14.29 22.92
C ARG A 159 0.73 -15.56 22.38
N GLU A 160 0.11 -16.70 22.63
CA GLU A 160 0.46 -17.95 21.97
C GLU A 160 0.16 -17.87 20.46
N GLU A 161 0.83 -18.73 19.69
CA GLU A 161 0.60 -18.82 18.24
C GLU A 161 -0.86 -19.18 17.97
N PRO A 162 -1.61 -18.37 17.20
CA PRO A 162 -3.00 -18.66 16.92
C PRO A 162 -3.12 -19.85 15.95
N ASP A 163 -4.10 -20.71 16.17
CA ASP A 163 -4.41 -21.81 15.27
C ASP A 163 -5.04 -21.29 13.96
N LEU A 164 -4.35 -21.54 12.84
CA LEU A 164 -4.75 -21.23 11.47
C LEU A 164 -6.16 -21.73 11.11
N TYR A 165 -6.59 -22.85 11.70
CA TYR A 165 -7.84 -23.55 11.36
C TYR A 165 -8.98 -23.32 12.36
N SER A 166 -8.74 -22.61 13.46
CA SER A 166 -9.73 -22.34 14.52
C SER A 166 -10.91 -21.45 14.08
N GLY A 167 -10.88 -20.89 12.87
CA GLY A 167 -11.93 -20.03 12.30
C GLY A 167 -11.97 -18.59 12.83
N SER A 168 -11.15 -18.25 13.83
CA SER A 168 -11.11 -16.93 14.47
C SER A 168 -10.36 -15.86 13.65
N LEU A 169 -9.47 -16.29 12.76
CA LEU A 169 -8.64 -15.39 11.96
C LEU A 169 -9.37 -14.95 10.69
N THR A 170 -9.16 -13.69 10.29
CA THR A 170 -9.56 -13.19 8.97
C THR A 170 -8.71 -13.82 7.85
N PRO A 171 -9.17 -13.81 6.58
CA PRO A 171 -8.34 -14.30 5.45
C PRO A 171 -6.97 -13.63 5.37
N SER A 172 -6.90 -12.31 5.59
CA SER A 172 -5.65 -11.57 5.62
C SER A 172 -4.74 -12.01 6.77
N GLN A 173 -5.29 -12.19 7.97
CA GLN A 173 -4.51 -12.71 9.10
C GLN A 173 -3.96 -14.10 8.81
N ARG A 174 -4.73 -15.02 8.20
CA ARG A 174 -4.18 -16.33 7.81
C ARG A 174 -2.98 -16.20 6.87
N LYS A 175 -3.07 -15.33 5.84
CA LYS A 175 -1.95 -15.05 4.92
C LYS A 175 -0.73 -14.52 5.67
N TYR A 176 -0.90 -13.53 6.55
CA TYR A 176 0.22 -12.93 7.27
C TYR A 176 0.82 -13.86 8.32
N LEU A 177 0.01 -14.67 8.98
CA LEU A 177 0.51 -15.68 9.90
C LEU A 177 1.39 -16.70 9.17
N ASP A 178 0.92 -17.21 8.03
CA ASP A 178 1.70 -18.12 7.17
C ASP A 178 3.05 -17.49 6.76
N MET A 179 3.04 -16.22 6.36
CA MET A 179 4.25 -15.47 6.05
C MET A 179 5.20 -15.37 7.25
N ILE A 180 4.67 -15.04 8.44
CA ILE A 180 5.45 -14.90 9.67
C ILE A 180 6.13 -16.24 10.04
N VAL A 181 5.37 -17.34 10.06
CA VAL A 181 5.82 -18.62 10.64
C VAL A 181 6.41 -19.61 9.64
N LYS A 182 6.25 -19.37 8.33
CA LYS A 182 6.79 -20.28 7.29
C LYS A 182 7.80 -19.63 6.36
N ALA A 183 7.66 -18.34 6.07
CA ALA A 183 8.51 -17.66 5.09
C ALA A 183 9.58 -16.77 5.73
N TRP A 184 9.24 -16.11 6.86
CA TRP A 184 10.12 -15.14 7.51
C TRP A 184 10.91 -15.73 8.69
N GLY A 185 10.23 -16.48 9.57
CA GLY A 185 10.83 -17.05 10.77
C GLY A 185 9.83 -17.95 11.48
N ASP A 186 9.72 -17.81 12.80
CA ASP A 186 8.77 -18.54 13.64
C ASP A 186 8.03 -17.59 14.61
N TRP A 187 7.03 -18.12 15.32
CA TRP A 187 6.26 -17.32 16.27
C TRP A 187 7.09 -16.79 17.45
N PRO A 188 8.02 -17.55 18.06
CA PRO A 188 8.93 -17.02 19.09
C PRO A 188 9.75 -15.82 18.61
N LEU A 189 10.33 -15.86 17.40
CA LEU A 189 11.05 -14.74 16.81
C LEU A 189 10.12 -13.54 16.59
N PHE A 190 8.90 -13.79 16.13
CA PHE A 190 7.89 -12.74 15.99
C PHE A 190 7.54 -12.08 17.33
N GLN A 191 7.40 -12.86 18.40
CA GLN A 191 7.19 -12.32 19.75
C GLN A 191 8.39 -11.52 20.25
N ALA A 192 9.61 -11.95 19.97
CA ALA A 192 10.82 -11.18 20.28
C ALA A 192 10.84 -9.83 19.54
N LEU A 193 10.42 -9.79 18.27
CA LEU A 193 10.23 -8.55 17.53
C LEU A 193 9.18 -7.65 18.21
N LEU A 194 8.02 -8.18 18.60
CA LEU A 194 6.99 -7.40 19.29
C LEU A 194 7.50 -6.81 20.61
N VAL A 195 8.30 -7.56 21.39
CA VAL A 195 8.94 -7.05 22.63
C VAL A 195 9.86 -5.88 22.32
N VAL A 196 10.69 -5.97 21.28
CA VAL A 196 11.57 -4.88 20.86
C VAL A 196 10.75 -3.64 20.45
N LEU A 197 9.73 -3.82 19.60
CA LEU A 197 8.88 -2.72 19.14
C LEU A 197 8.14 -2.07 20.31
N ARG A 198 7.65 -2.85 21.27
CA ARG A 198 7.02 -2.35 22.49
C ARG A 198 7.99 -1.51 23.31
N SER A 199 9.22 -2.00 23.52
CA SER A 199 10.26 -1.27 24.26
C SER A 199 10.65 0.06 23.62
N ILE A 200 10.55 0.16 22.28
CA ILE A 200 10.76 1.42 21.56
C ILE A 200 9.54 2.32 21.73
N ALA A 201 8.33 1.78 21.59
CA ALA A 201 7.08 2.52 21.76
C ALA A 201 6.96 3.15 23.16
N ASP A 202 7.40 2.43 24.21
CA ASP A 202 7.37 2.91 25.60
C ASP A 202 8.24 4.16 25.86
N LYS A 203 9.16 4.49 24.94
CA LYS A 203 9.96 5.73 25.00
C LYS A 203 9.15 6.97 24.60
N TYR A 204 7.96 6.79 24.04
CA TYR A 204 7.13 7.86 23.50
C TYR A 204 5.71 7.79 24.10
N GLU A 205 5.22 8.90 24.61
CA GLU A 205 3.91 8.97 25.25
C GLU A 205 2.78 8.58 24.28
N GLY A 206 1.92 7.64 24.71
CA GLY A 206 0.74 7.20 23.97
C GLY A 206 1.01 6.38 22.71
N MET A 207 2.27 6.01 22.42
CA MET A 207 2.62 5.23 21.23
C MET A 207 2.49 3.72 21.46
N ASN A 208 2.23 2.98 20.38
CA ASN A 208 2.13 1.53 20.39
C ASN A 208 2.99 0.82 19.34
N ILE A 209 3.03 -0.52 19.38
CA ILE A 209 3.79 -1.33 18.42
C ILE A 209 3.43 -0.97 16.96
N ALA A 210 2.14 -0.78 16.67
CA ALA A 210 1.67 -0.45 15.32
C ALA A 210 2.18 0.93 14.87
N ASN A 211 2.28 1.90 15.77
CA ASN A 211 2.85 3.21 15.47
C ASN A 211 4.33 3.09 15.09
N ILE A 212 5.13 2.33 15.85
CA ILE A 212 6.56 2.14 15.57
C ILE A 212 6.77 1.39 14.25
N ALA A 213 6.02 0.31 14.01
CA ALA A 213 6.10 -0.45 12.76
C ALA A 213 5.75 0.42 11.54
N THR A 214 4.69 1.23 11.65
CA THR A 214 4.26 2.16 10.59
C THR A 214 5.29 3.25 10.35
N ARG A 215 5.81 3.86 11.43
CA ARG A 215 6.83 4.91 11.34
C ARG A 215 8.10 4.42 10.65
N TRP A 216 8.56 3.22 11.00
CA TRP A 216 9.72 2.61 10.37
C TRP A 216 9.56 2.49 8.85
N VAL A 217 8.40 2.03 8.37
CA VAL A 217 8.10 1.97 6.93
C VAL A 217 8.07 3.38 6.31
N LEU A 218 7.44 4.34 6.97
CA LEU A 218 7.34 5.71 6.47
C LEU A 218 8.67 6.48 6.48
N ASP A 219 9.67 6.08 7.26
CA ASP A 219 10.97 6.76 7.27
C ASP A 219 11.83 6.46 6.04
N HIS A 220 11.41 5.51 5.21
CA HIS A 220 12.06 5.26 3.93
C HIS A 220 11.69 6.33 2.88
N PRO A 221 12.68 6.97 2.22
CA PRO A 221 12.43 8.09 1.30
C PRO A 221 11.68 7.69 0.01
N PHE A 222 11.75 6.41 -0.35
CA PHE A 222 11.01 5.83 -1.48
C PHE A 222 9.57 5.46 -1.12
N VAL A 223 9.16 5.54 0.16
CA VAL A 223 7.78 5.32 0.58
C VAL A 223 7.01 6.64 0.55
N GLY A 224 5.93 6.67 -0.24
CA GLY A 224 4.99 7.78 -0.28
C GLY A 224 4.00 7.70 0.88
N ALA A 225 3.34 6.56 1.03
CA ALA A 225 2.33 6.37 2.08
C ALA A 225 2.24 4.92 2.57
N VAL A 226 1.63 4.74 3.73
CA VAL A 226 1.14 3.45 4.25
C VAL A 226 -0.37 3.41 4.13
N ILE A 227 -0.89 2.31 3.59
CA ILE A 227 -2.30 2.00 3.47
C ILE A 227 -2.73 1.15 4.66
N VAL A 228 -3.56 1.73 5.51
CA VAL A 228 -4.16 1.07 6.67
C VAL A 228 -5.51 0.47 6.27
N LEU A 229 -5.53 -0.85 6.19
CA LEU A 229 -6.70 -1.66 5.86
C LEU A 229 -7.29 -2.22 7.17
N GLY A 230 -8.31 -1.56 7.70
CA GLY A 230 -8.96 -1.93 8.96
C GLY A 230 -9.91 -0.85 9.46
N TRP A 231 -10.80 -1.20 10.39
CA TRP A 231 -11.75 -0.25 10.99
C TRP A 231 -10.97 0.85 11.71
N VAL A 232 -11.04 2.06 11.18
CA VAL A 232 -10.42 3.24 11.78
C VAL A 232 -11.44 3.84 12.74
N SER A 233 -11.04 4.06 14.00
CA SER A 233 -11.85 4.82 14.95
C SER A 233 -12.29 6.13 14.31
N PRO A 234 -13.56 6.57 14.44
CA PRO A 234 -14.07 7.79 13.82
C PRO A 234 -13.30 9.08 14.21
N ASN A 235 -12.38 9.01 15.16
CA ASN A 235 -11.53 10.12 15.61
C ASN A 235 -10.16 10.20 14.93
N THR A 236 -9.80 9.25 14.06
CA THR A 236 -8.59 9.41 13.24
C THR A 236 -8.90 10.40 12.12
N PRO A 237 -8.11 11.47 11.94
CA PRO A 237 -8.33 12.41 10.85
C PRO A 237 -8.09 11.69 9.52
N THR A 238 -9.19 11.30 8.85
CA THR A 238 -9.19 10.70 7.51
C THR A 238 -9.61 11.78 6.52
N THR A 239 -8.87 11.92 5.42
CA THR A 239 -9.15 12.94 4.38
C THR A 239 -9.83 12.37 3.14
N ILE A 240 -10.03 11.05 3.02
CA ILE A 240 -10.58 10.46 1.80
C ILE A 240 -11.49 9.28 2.13
N GLY A 241 -12.77 9.38 1.72
CA GLY A 241 -13.73 8.27 1.64
C GLY A 241 -14.77 8.18 2.76
N ARG A 242 -15.83 9.01 2.71
CA ARG A 242 -17.11 8.72 3.36
C ARG A 242 -18.24 8.64 2.33
N SER A 243 -19.04 7.59 2.50
CA SER A 243 -20.36 7.25 1.97
C SER A 243 -20.54 7.00 0.46
N MET A 244 -20.76 5.73 0.12
CA MET A 244 -22.05 5.39 -0.50
C MET A 244 -22.84 4.54 0.49
N GLY A 245 -24.00 5.06 0.88
CA GLY A 245 -25.00 4.35 1.64
C GLY A 245 -25.64 3.26 0.78
N SER A 246 -26.11 2.24 1.48
CA SER A 246 -27.09 1.27 1.00
C SER A 246 -28.40 1.98 0.61
N ASP A 247 -28.82 1.79 -0.62
CA ASP A 247 -30.21 1.54 -1.00
C ASP A 247 -30.24 0.26 -1.84
#